data_AF-A0A2G9TAR2-F1
#
_entry.id   AF-A0A2G9TAR2-F1
#
_cell.length_a   1.000
_cell.length_b   1.000
_cell.length_c   1.000
_cell.angle_alpha   90.00
_cell.angle_beta   90.00
_cell.angle_gamma   90.00
#
_symmetry.space_group_name_H-M   'P 1'
#
loop_
_entity.id
_entity.type
_entity.pdbx_description
1 polymer ?
#
loop_
_entity_poly.entity_id
_entity_poly.type
_entity_poly.pdbx_seq_one_letter_code
_entity_poly.pdbx_strand_id
1 'polypeptide(L)'
;MEECEALCTRIAIMDRGQIRCIGSKQHLKNKFGEGHSLTVKMSSQTDARLAAKFVQHHLKGAKIESIHCSTVFFHIDRDDSSISDIYR
;
A
#
# COMPACT_ATOMS: atom_id res chain seq x y z
N MET A 1 -17.62 8.06 3.85
CA MET A 1 -17.13 6.69 3.54
C MET A 1 -16.77 5.94 4.82
N GLU A 2 -16.10 6.61 5.76
CA GLU A 2 -15.69 6.05 7.06
C GLU A 2 -16.81 5.38 7.87
N GLU A 3 -18.01 5.98 7.94
CA GLU A 3 -19.15 5.42 8.67
C GLU A 3 -19.64 4.08 8.08
N CYS A 4 -19.66 3.96 6.75
CA CYS A 4 -20.02 2.72 6.07
C CYS A 4 -18.94 1.65 6.23
N GLU A 5 -17.65 2.04 6.33
CA GLU A 5 -16.57 1.09 6.59
C GLU A 5 -16.58 0.57 8.04
N ALA A 6 -17.07 1.37 8.98
CA ALA A 6 -17.23 0.95 10.37
C ALA A 6 -18.43 0.00 10.58
N LEU A 7 -19.50 0.17 9.79
CA LEU A 7 -20.76 -0.57 9.97
C LEU A 7 -20.95 -1.74 8.99
N CYS A 8 -20.37 -1.68 7.80
CA CYS A 8 -20.57 -2.71 6.77
C CYS A 8 -19.44 -3.75 6.76
N THR A 9 -19.81 -5.02 6.81
CA THR A 9 -18.86 -6.15 6.70
C THR A 9 -18.46 -6.47 5.26
N ARG A 10 -19.27 -6.01 4.28
CA ARG A 10 -19.06 -6.22 2.84
C ARG A 10 -19.34 -4.95 2.06
N ILE A 11 -18.61 -4.79 0.96
CA ILE A 11 -18.71 -3.69 0.01
C ILE A 11 -19.10 -4.29 -1.35
N ALA A 12 -20.04 -3.66 -2.04
CA ALA A 12 -20.40 -3.97 -3.42
C ALA A 12 -20.02 -2.79 -4.32
N ILE A 13 -19.34 -3.06 -5.43
CA ILE A 13 -18.99 -2.07 -6.45
C ILE A 13 -19.92 -2.27 -7.64
N MET A 14 -20.63 -1.20 -8.01
CA MET A 14 -21.58 -1.17 -9.10
C MET A 14 -21.03 -0.33 -10.25
N ASP A 15 -21.19 -0.81 -11.48
CA ASP A 15 -20.92 -0.05 -12.71
C ASP A 15 -22.11 -0.20 -13.66
N ARG A 16 -22.57 0.90 -14.24
CA ARG A 16 -23.74 0.96 -15.16
C ARG A 16 -24.98 0.19 -14.67
N GLY A 17 -25.28 0.29 -13.37
CA GLY A 17 -26.46 -0.33 -12.75
C GLY A 17 -26.32 -1.84 -12.46
N GLN A 18 -25.14 -2.44 -12.67
CA GLN A 18 -24.88 -3.85 -12.37
C GLN A 18 -23.76 -4.01 -11.34
N ILE A 19 -23.93 -4.95 -10.42
CA ILE A 19 -22.88 -5.28 -9.44
C ILE A 19 -21.74 -6.00 -10.15
N ARG A 20 -20.54 -5.41 -10.13
CA ARG A 20 -19.35 -5.98 -10.76
C ARG A 20 -18.58 -6.86 -9.79
N CYS A 21 -18.51 -6.46 -8.53
CA CYS A 21 -17.83 -7.23 -7.50
C CYS A 21 -18.39 -6.93 -6.11
N ILE A 22 -18.37 -7.94 -5.24
CA ILE A 22 -18.84 -7.87 -3.86
C ILE A 22 -17.93 -8.68 -2.94
N GLY A 23 -17.50 -8.10 -1.82
CA GLY A 23 -16.56 -8.74 -0.91
C GLY A 23 -16.26 -7.88 0.30
N SER A 24 -15.48 -8.40 1.26
CA SER A 24 -14.92 -7.56 2.31
C SER A 24 -13.93 -6.55 1.71
N LYS A 25 -13.64 -5.46 2.44
CA LYS A 25 -12.62 -4.48 2.04
C LYS A 25 -11.29 -5.16 1.70
N GLN A 26 -10.87 -6.13 2.51
CA GLN A 26 -9.63 -6.87 2.27
C GLN A 26 -9.72 -7.77 1.03
N HIS A 27 -10.85 -8.45 0.80
CA HIS A 27 -11.01 -9.26 -0.41
C HIS A 27 -10.94 -8.39 -1.68
N LEU A 28 -11.59 -7.23 -1.68
CA LEU A 28 -11.56 -6.31 -2.82
C LEU A 28 -10.16 -5.72 -3.03
N LYS A 29 -9.47 -5.32 -1.95
CA LYS A 29 -8.06 -4.90 -2.03
C LYS A 29 -7.17 -6.02 -2.56
N ASN A 30 -7.36 -7.25 -2.08
CA ASN A 30 -6.59 -8.41 -2.54
C ASN A 30 -6.91 -8.81 -3.97
N LYS A 31 -8.11 -8.54 -4.48
CA LYS A 31 -8.49 -8.91 -5.86
C LYS A 31 -8.20 -7.82 -6.89
N PHE A 32 -8.36 -6.55 -6.51
CA PHE A 32 -8.31 -5.40 -7.42
C PHE A 32 -7.23 -4.37 -7.09
N GLY A 33 -6.60 -4.46 -5.91
CA GLY A 33 -5.49 -3.56 -5.55
C GLY A 33 -4.23 -3.92 -6.33
N GLU A 34 -3.53 -2.88 -6.80
CA GLU A 34 -2.37 -3.01 -7.70
C GLU A 34 -1.06 -3.38 -6.98
N GLY A 35 -1.03 -3.39 -5.65
CA GLY A 35 0.19 -3.63 -4.91
C GLY A 35 0.06 -3.33 -3.42
N HIS A 36 1.20 -3.00 -2.81
CA HIS A 36 1.31 -2.58 -1.43
C HIS A 36 1.91 -1.17 -1.34
N SER A 37 1.31 -0.33 -0.50
CA SER A 37 1.86 0.99 -0.18
C SER A 37 2.63 0.90 1.13
N LEU A 38 3.91 1.28 1.11
CA LEU A 38 4.77 1.34 2.28
C LEU A 38 5.08 2.81 2.61
N THR A 39 4.75 3.22 3.84
CA THR A 39 5.04 4.56 4.33
C THR A 39 6.10 4.49 5.41
N VAL A 40 7.24 5.14 5.18
CA VAL A 40 8.37 5.15 6.11
C VAL A 40 8.52 6.56 6.67
N LYS A 41 8.28 6.73 7.97
CA LYS A 41 8.43 8.01 8.66
C LYS A 41 9.67 7.98 9.54
N MET A 42 10.53 8.97 9.36
CA MET A 42 11.77 9.13 10.12
C MET A 42 11.76 10.43 10.93
N SER A 43 12.62 10.49 11.93
CA SER A 43 12.78 11.65 12.83
C SER A 43 13.48 12.82 12.14
N SER A 44 14.38 12.53 11.19
CA SER A 44 15.13 13.51 10.42
C SER A 44 15.03 13.25 8.92
N GLN A 45 15.18 14.29 8.11
CA GLN A 45 15.20 14.18 6.65
C GLN A 45 16.43 13.42 6.14
N THR A 46 17.55 13.49 6.87
CA THR A 46 18.76 12.71 6.57
C THR A 46 18.50 11.22 6.73
N ASP A 47 17.82 10.83 7.81
CA ASP A 47 17.46 9.45 8.09
C ASP A 47 16.42 8.91 7.10
N ALA A 48 15.46 9.75 6.69
CA ALA A 48 14.49 9.40 5.65
C ALA A 48 15.17 9.00 4.33
N ARG A 49 16.24 9.69 3.94
CA ARG A 49 17.03 9.35 2.75
C ARG A 49 17.81 8.05 2.92
N LEU A 50 18.38 7.80 4.10
CA LEU A 50 19.07 6.54 4.38
C LEU A 50 18.10 5.37 4.39
N ALA A 51 16.95 5.53 5.04
CA ALA A 51 15.87 4.55 5.03
C ALA A 51 15.38 4.28 3.61
N ALA A 52 15.25 5.30 2.76
CA ALA A 52 14.86 5.10 1.38
C ALA A 52 15.87 4.30 0.56
N LYS A 53 17.17 4.49 0.81
CA LYS A 53 18.22 3.65 0.20
C LYS A 53 18.16 2.21 0.71
N PHE A 54 17.93 2.03 2.01
CA PHE A 54 17.79 0.71 2.62
C PHE A 54 16.61 -0.07 2.01
N VAL A 55 15.44 0.57 1.93
CA VAL A 55 14.21 -0.01 1.37
C VAL A 55 14.42 -0.38 -0.10
N GLN A 56 14.99 0.49 -0.92
CA GLN A 56 15.28 0.18 -2.33
C GLN A 56 16.33 -0.94 -2.51
N HIS A 57 17.26 -1.08 -1.57
CA HIS A 57 18.27 -2.14 -1.64
C HIS A 57 17.70 -3.50 -1.22
N HIS A 58 16.81 -3.51 -0.22
CA HIS A 58 16.27 -4.76 0.35
C HIS A 58 15.01 -5.25 -0.39
N LEU A 59 14.21 -4.34 -0.94
CA LEU A 59 12.99 -4.67 -1.70
C LEU A 59 13.21 -4.41 -3.18
N LYS A 60 13.36 -5.49 -3.94
CA LYS A 60 13.27 -5.44 -5.40
C LYS A 60 11.82 -5.10 -5.77
N GLY A 61 11.64 -4.00 -6.49
CA GLY A 61 10.31 -3.51 -6.93
C GLY A 61 9.68 -2.43 -6.07
N ALA A 62 10.34 -1.94 -5.01
CA ALA A 62 9.87 -0.76 -4.28
C ALA A 62 10.13 0.53 -5.08
N LYS A 63 9.09 1.10 -5.67
CA LYS A 63 9.11 2.40 -6.36
C LYS A 63 8.80 3.52 -5.39
N ILE A 64 9.59 4.59 -5.38
CA ILE A 64 9.25 5.79 -4.58
C ILE A 64 8.15 6.55 -5.30
N GLU A 65 6.99 6.73 -4.66
CA GLU A 65 5.91 7.57 -5.19
C GLU A 65 6.14 9.03 -4.83
N SER A 66 6.46 9.31 -3.55
CA SER A 66 6.70 10.68 -3.10
C SER A 66 7.54 10.72 -1.84
N ILE A 67 8.19 11.87 -1.61
CA ILE A 67 8.93 12.17 -0.39
C ILE A 67 8.38 13.49 0.15
N HIS A 68 7.85 13.44 1.37
CA HIS A 68 7.32 14.62 2.07
C HIS A 68 8.04 14.77 3.41
N CYS A 69 8.84 15.82 3.54
CA CYS A 69 9.64 16.12 4.73
C CYS A 69 10.54 14.95 5.15
N SER A 70 10.20 14.25 6.23
CA SER A 70 10.89 13.06 6.74
C SER A 70 10.10 11.76 6.52
N THR A 71 9.06 11.80 5.67
CA THR A 71 8.23 10.65 5.31
C THR A 71 8.43 10.29 3.84
N VAL A 72 8.69 9.01 3.58
CA VAL A 72 8.86 8.48 2.23
C VAL A 72 7.75 7.49 1.94
N PHE A 73 7.13 7.64 0.77
CA PHE A 73 6.03 6.81 0.30
C PHE A 73 6.54 5.92 -0.83
N PHE A 74 6.33 4.62 -0.70
CA PHE A 74 6.70 3.62 -1.69
C PHE A 74 5.48 2.84 -2.17
N HIS A 75 5.51 2.47 -3.44
CA HIS A 75 4.62 1.51 -4.07
C HIS A 75 5.40 0.25 -4.43
N ILE A 76 4.90 -0.90 -4.01
CA ILE A 76 5.49 -2.21 -4.27
C ILE A 76 4.48 -3.00 -5.11
N ASP A 77 4.86 -3.32 -6.34
CA ASP A 77 4.04 -4.15 -7.23
C ASP A 77 3.97 -5.59 -6.67
N ARG A 78 2.83 -6.24 -6.87
CA ARG A 78 2.53 -7.57 -6.32
C ARG A 78 3.45 -8.70 -6.74
N ASP A 79 4.13 -8.55 -7.88
CA ASP A 79 4.95 -9.60 -8.48
C ASP A 79 6.40 -9.58 -7.98
N ASP A 80 6.86 -8.47 -7.39
CA ASP A 80 8.29 -8.21 -7.26
C ASP A 80 8.90 -8.59 -5.90
N SER A 81 8.11 -8.67 -4.81
CA SER A 81 8.61 -9.15 -3.50
C SER A 81 7.52 -9.35 -2.42
N SER A 82 7.82 -10.22 -1.44
CA SER A 82 6.98 -10.45 -0.26
C SER A 82 7.35 -9.47 0.85
N ILE A 83 6.34 -8.85 1.48
CA ILE A 83 6.54 -7.94 2.64
C ILE A 83 7.31 -8.62 3.79
N SER A 84 7.25 -9.95 3.88
CA SER A 84 7.97 -10.73 4.89
C SER A 84 9.48 -10.58 4.81
N ASP A 85 10.06 -10.22 3.67
CA ASP A 85 11.51 -10.04 3.51
C ASP A 85 12.05 -8.82 4.26
N ILE A 86 11.20 -7.85 4.64
CA ILE A 86 11.62 -6.61 5.33
C ILE A 86 11.95 -6.86 6.81
N TYR A 87 11.33 -7.88 7.41
CA TYR A 87 11.36 -8.12 8.85
C TYR A 87 12.36 -9.20 9.28
N ARG A 88 13.27 -9.61 8.37
CA ARG A 88 14.23 -10.69 8.62
C ARG A 88 15.62 -10.18 8.99
#